data_AF-A0A7C3VTS9-F1
#
_entry.id   AF-A0A7C3VTS9-F1
#
_cell.length_a   1.000
_cell.length_b   1.000
_cell.length_c   1.000
_cell.angle_alpha   90.00
_cell.angle_beta   90.00
_cell.angle_gamma   90.00
#
_symmetry.space_group_name_H-M   'P 1'
#
loop_
_entity.id
_entity.type
_entity.pdbx_description
1 polymer ?
#
loop_
_entity_poly.entity_id
_entity_poly.type
_entity_poly.pdbx_seq_one_letter_code
_entity_poly.pdbx_strand_id
1 'polypeptide(L)'
;MTRSIHDSLLTRNTTCSSSIGATTLPIGTIIYTLDGALPVEYLSPGDRIVTRAGVKKLRGVLTNRSGFQLSFDRPEVFYADGAEIRAI
;
A
#
# COMPACT_ATOMS: atom_id res chain seq x y z
N MET A 1 27.64 -11.68 -34.66
CA MET A 1 28.22 -11.58 -33.30
C MET A 1 28.43 -10.08 -33.07
N THR A 2 27.70 -9.32 -32.27
CA THR A 2 26.98 -9.52 -31.00
C THR A 2 25.86 -8.47 -30.93
N ARG A 3 24.59 -8.88 -30.89
CA ARG A 3 23.46 -7.95 -30.73
C ARG A 3 23.06 -7.92 -29.26
N SER A 4 23.07 -6.72 -28.70
CA SER A 4 22.91 -6.33 -27.30
C SER A 4 21.92 -7.17 -26.49
N ILE A 5 22.45 -7.79 -25.44
CA ILE A 5 21.71 -8.43 -24.35
C ILE A 5 21.66 -7.49 -23.14
N HIS A 6 21.26 -6.24 -23.35
CA HIS A 6 21.01 -5.33 -22.23
C HIS A 6 19.61 -5.63 -21.72
N ASP A 7 19.66 -6.55 -20.76
CA ASP A 7 18.59 -7.24 -20.08
C ASP A 7 17.41 -6.34 -19.72
N SER A 8 16.26 -6.77 -20.20
CA SER A 8 14.96 -6.12 -20.13
C SER A 8 14.26 -6.50 -18.83
N LEU A 9 14.56 -5.88 -17.68
CA LEU A 9 13.85 -6.22 -16.42
C LEU A 9 13.64 -5.06 -15.43
N LEU A 10 13.45 -3.80 -15.87
CA LEU A 10 13.06 -2.71 -14.95
C LEU A 10 11.68 -2.09 -15.20
N THR A 11 10.78 -2.76 -15.91
CA THR A 11 9.39 -2.27 -16.08
C THR A 11 8.37 -3.37 -15.88
N ARG A 12 8.34 -3.91 -14.66
CA ARG A 12 7.15 -4.60 -14.14
C ARG A 12 6.60 -3.81 -12.96
N ASN A 13 6.29 -2.53 -13.20
CA ASN A 13 5.33 -1.81 -12.35
C ASN A 13 3.95 -2.37 -12.70
N THR A 14 3.66 -3.54 -12.14
CA THR A 14 2.37 -4.21 -12.22
C THR A 14 1.32 -3.37 -11.52
N THR A 15 0.61 -2.59 -12.33
CA THR A 15 -0.86 -2.52 -12.34
C THR A 15 -1.53 -1.81 -11.16
N CYS A 16 -1.78 -0.53 -11.39
CA CYS A 16 -3.07 0.14 -11.18
C CYS A 16 -4.28 -0.75 -10.85
N SER A 17 -4.84 -0.62 -9.66
CA SER A 17 -6.23 -1.01 -9.38
C SER A 17 -6.78 -0.12 -8.26
N SER A 18 -7.09 1.12 -8.62
CA SER A 18 -7.90 2.03 -7.83
C SER A 18 -9.38 1.63 -7.96
N SER A 19 -9.78 0.53 -7.31
CA SER A 19 -11.19 0.17 -7.16
C SER A 19 -11.81 0.98 -6.03
N ILE A 20 -12.80 1.79 -6.40
CA ILE A 20 -13.57 2.66 -5.49
C ILE A 20 -14.37 1.74 -4.57
N GLY A 21 -13.93 1.56 -3.33
CA GLY A 21 -14.75 0.95 -2.29
C GLY A 21 -14.07 -0.02 -1.34
N ALA A 22 -12.81 -0.40 -1.55
CA ALA A 22 -11.88 -0.90 -0.52
C ALA A 22 -10.63 -1.41 -1.25
N THR A 23 -9.51 -0.70 -1.14
CA THR A 23 -8.29 -1.14 -1.82
C THR A 23 -7.69 -2.33 -1.08
N THR A 24 -7.71 -3.48 -1.72
CA THR A 24 -6.93 -4.65 -1.31
C THR A 24 -5.50 -4.47 -1.80
N LEU A 25 -4.57 -4.35 -0.87
CA LEU A 25 -3.16 -4.16 -1.12
C LEU A 25 -2.46 -5.52 -1.21
N PRO A 26 -1.64 -5.78 -2.24
CA PRO A 26 -0.85 -7.00 -2.28
C PRO A 26 0.17 -7.01 -1.13
N ILE A 27 0.62 -8.22 -0.76
CA ILE A 27 1.74 -8.38 0.19
C ILE A 27 2.99 -7.64 -0.32
N GLY A 28 3.77 -7.06 0.58
CA GLY A 28 4.94 -6.25 0.22
C GLY A 28 4.61 -4.81 -0.17
N THR A 29 3.34 -4.39 -0.15
CA THR A 29 3.00 -2.97 -0.31
C THR A 29 3.60 -2.17 0.84
N ILE A 30 4.40 -1.17 0.49
CA ILE A 30 5.05 -0.28 1.46
C ILE A 30 4.09 0.83 1.88
N ILE A 31 3.81 0.93 3.17
CA ILE A 31 2.94 1.94 3.78
C ILE A 31 3.80 2.92 4.56
N TYR A 32 3.56 4.22 4.39
CA TYR A 32 4.22 5.23 5.18
C TYR A 32 3.55 5.38 6.54
N THR A 33 4.29 5.05 7.59
CA THR A 33 3.89 5.21 8.99
C THR A 33 4.76 6.24 9.70
N LEU A 34 4.42 6.60 10.94
CA LEU A 34 5.28 7.47 11.76
C LEU A 34 6.64 6.86 12.08
N ASP A 35 6.74 5.53 12.11
CA ASP A 35 8.01 4.83 12.35
C ASP A 35 8.86 4.73 11.07
N GLY A 36 8.21 4.85 9.91
CA GLY A 36 8.85 4.81 8.61
C GLY A 36 8.03 4.06 7.57
N ALA A 37 8.67 3.71 6.48
CA ALA A 37 8.10 2.93 5.40
C ALA A 37 8.02 1.44 5.82
N LEU A 38 6.85 0.98 6.24
CA LEU A 38 6.63 -0.36 6.77
C LEU A 38 5.80 -1.19 5.78
N PRO A 39 6.10 -2.49 5.56
CA PRO A 39 5.26 -3.33 4.72
C PRO A 39 3.91 -3.58 5.37
N VAL A 40 2.87 -3.77 4.55
CA VAL A 40 1.51 -4.02 5.03
C VAL A 40 1.38 -5.26 5.92
N GLU A 41 2.22 -6.28 5.73
CA GLU A 41 2.23 -7.48 6.57
C GLU A 41 2.79 -7.27 7.98
N TYR A 42 3.54 -6.19 8.22
CA TYR A 42 4.06 -5.85 9.55
C TYR A 42 3.15 -4.85 10.29
N LEU A 43 2.16 -4.28 9.61
CA LEU A 43 1.22 -3.36 10.21
C LEU A 43 0.31 -4.08 11.21
N SER A 44 0.17 -3.48 12.37
CA SER A 44 -0.71 -3.92 13.44
C SER A 44 -1.83 -2.91 13.68
N PRO A 45 -3.03 -3.37 14.09
CA PRO A 45 -4.08 -2.46 14.53
C PRO A 45 -3.59 -1.59 15.68
N GLY A 46 -3.72 -0.27 15.53
CA GLY A 46 -3.16 0.74 16.43
C GLY A 46 -2.00 1.52 15.84
N ASP A 47 -1.39 1.03 14.75
CA ASP A 47 -0.29 1.71 14.07
C ASP A 47 -0.71 3.03 13.46
N ARG A 48 0.24 3.95 13.39
CA ARG A 48 0.02 5.33 12.97
C ARG A 48 0.48 5.52 11.53
N ILE A 49 -0.47 5.52 10.61
CA ILE A 49 -0.25 5.69 9.16
C ILE A 49 -0.28 7.18 8.80
N VAL A 50 0.65 7.59 7.95
CA VAL A 50 0.71 8.94 7.40
C VAL A 50 -0.25 9.05 6.22
N THR A 51 -1.26 9.87 6.41
CA THR A 51 -2.29 10.23 5.42
C THR A 51 -2.07 11.64 4.92
N ARG A 52 -2.79 12.04 3.87
CA ARG A 52 -2.72 13.41 3.34
C ARG A 52 -3.20 14.46 4.35
N ALA A 53 -4.13 14.13 5.25
CA ALA A 53 -4.64 15.07 6.24
C ALA A 53 -3.98 14.95 7.62
N GLY A 54 -2.98 14.07 7.79
CA GLY A 54 -2.21 13.96 9.01
C GLY A 54 -1.79 12.52 9.32
N VAL A 55 -1.73 12.18 10.60
CA VAL A 55 -1.40 10.82 11.04
C VAL A 55 -2.64 10.19 11.66
N LYS A 56 -2.97 8.98 11.22
CA LYS A 56 -4.14 8.24 11.70
C LYS A 56 -3.80 6.87 12.21
N LYS A 57 -4.53 6.48 13.26
CA LYS A 57 -4.44 5.12 13.81
C LYS A 57 -5.22 4.17 12.91
N LEU A 58 -4.57 3.06 12.55
CA LEU A 58 -5.16 1.94 11.86
C LEU A 58 -6.12 1.23 12.83
N ARG A 59 -7.38 1.04 12.43
CA ARG A 59 -8.38 0.37 13.28
C ARG A 59 -8.23 -1.14 13.23
N GLY A 60 -7.97 -1.66 12.04
CA GLY A 60 -7.91 -3.09 11.77
C GLY A 60 -7.26 -3.36 10.43
N VAL A 61 -6.62 -4.53 10.34
CA VAL A 61 -6.13 -5.11 9.09
C VAL A 61 -6.96 -6.34 8.81
N LEU A 62 -7.61 -6.38 7.65
CA LEU A 62 -8.34 -7.55 7.18
C LEU A 62 -7.48 -8.26 6.14
N THR A 63 -7.09 -9.49 6.43
CA THR A 63 -6.38 -10.34 5.47
C THR A 63 -7.37 -11.08 4.59
N ASN A 64 -7.31 -10.85 3.28
CA ASN A 64 -8.08 -11.55 2.25
C ASN A 64 -7.15 -12.51 1.47
N ARG A 65 -7.72 -13.47 0.74
CA ARG A 65 -6.95 -14.41 -0.11
C ARG A 65 -6.09 -13.72 -1.16
N SER A 66 -6.45 -12.50 -1.57
CA SER A 66 -5.74 -11.72 -2.59
C SER A 66 -4.92 -10.55 -2.04
N GLY A 67 -4.90 -10.32 -0.72
CA GLY A 67 -4.12 -9.22 -0.12
C GLY A 67 -4.67 -8.72 1.21
N PHE A 68 -4.28 -7.51 1.59
CA PHE A 68 -4.58 -6.88 2.87
C PHE A 68 -5.46 -5.66 2.68
N GLN A 69 -6.44 -5.50 3.55
CA GLN A 69 -7.35 -4.37 3.54
C GLN A 69 -7.20 -3.59 4.84
N LEU A 70 -6.97 -2.28 4.73
CA LEU A 70 -6.76 -1.40 5.87
C LEU A 70 -8.08 -0.69 6.19
N SER A 71 -8.55 -0.84 7.43
CA SER A 71 -9.73 -0.12 7.92
C SER A 71 -9.32 1.02 8.84
N PHE A 72 -9.89 2.19 8.59
CA PHE A 72 -9.66 3.39 9.38
C PHE A 72 -10.96 3.84 10.05
N ASP A 73 -10.84 4.78 10.99
CA ASP A 73 -12.01 5.43 11.61
C ASP A 73 -12.77 6.31 10.62
N ARG A 74 -12.09 6.81 9.57
CA ARG A 74 -12.65 7.67 8.54
C ARG A 74 -12.10 7.31 7.17
N PRO A 75 -12.88 7.50 6.09
CA PRO A 75 -12.42 7.31 4.74
C PRO A 75 -11.39 8.40 4.38
N GLU A 76 -10.12 8.01 4.22
CA GLU A 76 -9.01 8.95 4.01
C GLU A 76 -8.02 8.44 2.96
N VAL A 77 -7.24 9.35 2.38
CA VAL A 77 -6.19 9.02 1.41
C VAL A 77 -4.87 8.82 2.13
N PHE A 78 -4.26 7.65 1.95
CA PHE A 78 -2.94 7.29 2.49
C PHE A 78 -1.94 7.06 1.36
N TYR A 79 -0.67 7.33 1.66
CA TYR A 79 0.42 7.08 0.72
C TYR A 79 0.89 5.64 0.86
N ALA A 80 0.85 4.88 -0.23
CA ALA A 80 1.29 3.49 -0.29
C ALA A 80 2.03 3.23 -1.60
N ASP A 81 3.24 2.68 -1.53
CA ASP A 81 4.08 2.36 -2.70
C ASP A 81 4.29 3.54 -3.68
N GLY A 82 4.26 4.77 -3.13
CA GLY A 82 4.32 6.01 -3.92
C GLY A 82 3.00 6.41 -4.60
N ALA A 83 1.92 5.65 -4.41
CA ALA A 83 0.58 5.95 -4.88
C ALA A 83 -0.33 6.50 -3.76
N GLU A 84 -1.31 7.33 -4.15
CA GLU A 84 -2.36 7.82 -3.27
C GLU A 84 -3.55 6.85 -3.29
N ILE A 85 -3.74 6.13 -2.18
CA ILE A 85 -4.80 5.13 -2.05
C ILE A 85 -5.89 5.65 -1.11
N ARG A 86 -7.16 5.54 -1.53
CA ARG A 86 -8.30 5.91 -0.71
C ARG A 86 -8.77 4.71 0.10
N ALA A 87 -8.68 4.79 1.43
CA ALA A 87 -9.34 3.85 2.32
C ALA A 87 -10.80 4.28 2.57
N ILE A 88 -11.65 3.30 2.87
CA ILE A 88 -13.03 3.51 3.31
C ILE A 88 -13.24 3.12 4.78
#